data_AF-A0A519V1J9-F1
#
_entry.id   AF-A0A519V1J9-F1
#
_cell.length_a   1.000
_cell.length_b   1.000
_cell.length_c   1.000
_cell.angle_alpha   90.00
_cell.angle_beta   90.00
_cell.angle_gamma   90.00
#
_symmetry.space_group_name_H-M   'P 1'
#
loop_
_entity.id
_entity.type
_entity.pdbx_description
1 polymer ?
#
loop_
_entity_poly.entity_id
_entity_poly.type
_entity_poly.pdbx_seq_one_letter_code
_entity_poly.pdbx_strand_id
1 'polypeptide(L)'
;MKLLYQLVSFSIFLLVCCASSLYAQNSGLGCYTGELIYTKYLGSAPHPQQKSKTVEYYSSTGRVLSINWNNSAKYKCGWVNSYAAGSYWDPTIPKYGANVPIPAQNEFTVIKTGGCVIAPYIGASLVADAASEAKYSINNPEYCSTQITPVPLDDCIWLVILGIASLGAIYLSKNKLAFGA
;
A
#
# COMPACT_ATOMS: atom_id res chain seq x y z
N MET A 1 -8.69 6.14 -38.89
CA MET A 1 -8.69 7.09 -37.76
C MET A 1 -9.25 6.50 -36.47
N LYS A 2 -10.39 5.77 -36.47
CA LYS A 2 -10.99 5.17 -35.27
C LYS A 2 -10.03 4.36 -34.37
N LEU A 3 -9.15 3.53 -34.95
CA LEU A 3 -8.22 2.68 -34.19
C LEU A 3 -7.15 3.48 -33.40
N LEU A 4 -6.63 4.57 -34.00
CA LEU A 4 -5.63 5.43 -33.37
C LEU A 4 -6.23 6.16 -32.16
N TYR A 5 -7.48 6.62 -32.30
CA TYR A 5 -8.22 7.30 -31.23
C TYR A 5 -8.51 6.35 -30.05
N GLN A 6 -8.84 5.08 -30.33
CA GLN A 6 -9.05 4.07 -29.29
C GLN A 6 -7.77 3.75 -28.51
N LEU A 7 -6.62 3.65 -29.18
CA LEU A 7 -5.34 3.37 -28.51
C LEU A 7 -4.86 4.55 -27.67
N VAL A 8 -4.96 5.78 -28.17
CA VAL A 8 -4.63 6.98 -27.40
C VAL A 8 -5.54 7.12 -26.17
N SER A 9 -6.85 6.87 -26.32
CA SER A 9 -7.80 6.89 -25.20
C SER A 9 -7.47 5.82 -24.15
N PHE A 10 -7.12 4.60 -24.58
CA PHE A 10 -6.75 3.51 -23.67
C PHE A 10 -5.44 3.79 -22.92
N SER A 11 -4.43 4.35 -23.59
CA SER A 11 -3.18 4.77 -22.95
C SER A 11 -3.40 5.90 -21.93
N ILE A 12 -4.25 6.88 -22.23
CA ILE A 12 -4.62 7.94 -21.29
C ILE A 12 -5.37 7.36 -20.08
N PHE A 13 -6.30 6.42 -20.31
CA PHE A 13 -7.04 5.75 -19.24
C PHE A 13 -6.12 4.95 -18.31
N LEU A 14 -5.15 4.21 -18.86
CA LEU A 14 -4.14 3.48 -18.08
C LEU A 14 -3.26 4.44 -17.26
N LEU A 15 -2.86 5.57 -17.85
CA LEU A 15 -2.05 6.58 -17.17
C LEU A 15 -2.80 7.20 -15.98
N VAL A 16 -4.11 7.45 -16.14
CA VAL A 16 -4.99 7.95 -15.06
C VAL A 16 -5.17 6.92 -13.95
N CYS A 17 -5.28 5.63 -14.27
CA CYS A 17 -5.38 4.56 -13.27
C CYS A 17 -4.10 4.38 -12.44
N CYS A 18 -2.91 4.59 -13.01
CA CYS A 18 -1.65 4.54 -12.25
C CYS A 18 -1.52 5.70 -11.26
N ALA A 19 -2.05 6.88 -11.58
CA ALA A 19 -1.99 8.05 -10.70
C ALA A 19 -2.85 7.91 -9.44
N SER A 20 -3.89 7.08 -9.46
CA SER A 20 -4.83 6.90 -8.33
C SER A 20 -4.44 5.82 -7.33
N SER A 21 -3.45 4.97 -7.65
CA SER A 21 -2.93 3.94 -6.74
C SER A 21 -1.87 4.42 -5.73
N LEU A 22 -1.53 5.72 -5.71
CA LEU A 22 -0.41 6.29 -4.93
C LEU A 22 -0.68 6.53 -3.43
N TYR A 23 -1.85 6.20 -2.90
CA TYR A 23 -2.25 6.67 -1.56
C TYR A 23 -1.98 5.74 -0.37
N ALA A 24 -1.41 4.55 -0.57
CA ALA A 24 -0.95 3.69 0.54
C ALA A 24 0.34 2.96 0.16
N GLN A 25 1.44 3.21 0.87
CA GLN A 25 2.75 2.65 0.52
C GLN A 25 2.88 1.17 0.83
N ASN A 26 2.18 0.72 1.89
CA ASN A 26 2.16 -0.68 2.27
C ASN A 26 0.80 -0.99 2.88
N SER A 27 0.00 -1.78 2.18
CA SER A 27 -1.25 -2.30 2.71
C SER A 27 -1.25 -3.81 2.64
N GLY A 28 -1.95 -4.45 3.57
CA GLY A 28 -1.94 -5.89 3.64
C GLY A 28 -2.92 -6.43 4.67
N LEU A 29 -2.87 -7.74 4.84
CA LEU A 29 -3.58 -8.44 5.88
C LEU A 29 -2.62 -8.74 7.03
N GLY A 30 -3.14 -8.68 8.24
CA GLY A 30 -2.41 -8.97 9.45
C GLY A 30 -3.30 -9.50 10.56
N CYS A 31 -2.66 -9.92 11.65
CA CYS A 31 -3.33 -10.39 12.85
C CYS A 31 -3.18 -9.35 13.97
N TYR A 32 -4.31 -8.76 14.37
CA TYR A 32 -4.41 -7.72 15.37
C TYR A 32 -4.69 -8.28 16.76
N THR A 33 -3.86 -7.86 17.73
CA THR A 33 -3.87 -8.34 19.11
C THR A 33 -4.37 -7.32 20.14
N GLY A 34 -4.80 -6.13 19.71
CA GLY A 34 -5.15 -5.02 20.61
C GLY A 34 -4.16 -3.86 20.53
N GLU A 35 -2.86 -4.15 20.43
CA GLU A 35 -1.81 -3.10 20.37
C GLU A 35 -0.97 -3.20 19.09
N LEU A 36 -0.79 -4.43 18.60
CA LEU A 36 0.13 -4.77 17.53
C LEU A 36 -0.57 -5.54 16.42
N ILE A 37 -0.12 -5.32 15.18
CA ILE A 37 -0.52 -6.08 14.00
C ILE A 37 0.68 -6.88 13.49
N TYR A 38 0.55 -8.20 13.49
CA TYR A 38 1.55 -9.12 12.95
C TYR A 38 1.26 -9.35 11.47
N THR A 39 2.22 -9.09 10.59
CA THR A 39 1.95 -9.07 9.14
C THR A 39 2.54 -10.27 8.38
N LYS A 40 3.40 -11.06 9.03
CA LYS A 40 4.04 -12.21 8.40
C LYS A 40 3.13 -13.43 8.46
N TYR A 41 2.44 -13.70 7.37
CA TYR A 41 1.59 -14.88 7.22
C TYR A 41 2.40 -16.18 7.17
N LEU A 42 1.93 -17.22 7.87
CA LEU A 42 2.57 -18.54 7.92
C LEU A 42 1.75 -19.62 7.19
N GLY A 43 0.44 -19.40 6.99
CA GLY A 43 -0.48 -20.39 6.42
C GLY A 43 -1.76 -20.53 7.27
N SER A 44 -2.72 -21.29 6.75
CA SER A 44 -3.92 -21.68 7.51
C SER A 44 -3.75 -23.10 8.06
N ALA A 45 -4.14 -23.33 9.30
CA ALA A 45 -4.14 -24.66 9.89
C ALA A 45 -5.27 -24.81 10.92
N PRO A 46 -5.63 -26.05 11.32
CA PRO A 46 -6.56 -26.27 12.40
C PRO A 46 -6.12 -25.57 13.69
N HIS A 47 -7.08 -25.02 14.42
CA HIS A 47 -6.83 -24.38 15.71
C HIS A 47 -6.33 -25.43 16.72
N PRO A 48 -5.27 -25.17 17.51
CA PRO A 48 -4.67 -26.18 18.38
C PRO A 48 -5.65 -26.70 19.42
N GLN A 49 -6.51 -25.81 19.94
CA GLN A 49 -7.52 -26.12 20.96
C GLN A 49 -8.92 -26.40 20.38
N GLN A 50 -9.15 -26.05 19.11
CA GLN A 50 -10.46 -26.17 18.45
C GLN A 50 -10.28 -26.79 17.06
N LYS A 51 -9.89 -28.06 17.02
CA LYS A 51 -9.47 -28.76 15.79
C LYS A 51 -10.48 -28.73 14.63
N SER A 52 -11.76 -28.43 14.90
CA SER A 52 -12.81 -28.25 13.89
C SER A 52 -12.79 -26.88 13.20
N LYS A 53 -12.01 -25.91 13.69
CA LYS A 53 -11.92 -24.55 13.18
C LYS A 53 -10.56 -24.33 12.54
N THR A 54 -10.54 -23.91 11.29
CA THR A 54 -9.33 -23.43 10.62
C THR A 54 -9.12 -21.95 10.94
N VAL A 55 -7.89 -21.59 11.27
CA VAL A 55 -7.48 -20.21 11.55
C VAL A 55 -6.22 -19.85 10.77
N GLU A 56 -6.04 -18.56 10.53
CA GLU A 56 -4.86 -18.02 9.88
C GLU A 56 -3.72 -17.84 10.89
N TYR A 57 -2.54 -18.38 10.60
CA TYR A 57 -1.36 -18.27 11.46
C TYR A 57 -0.47 -17.11 11.00
N TYR A 58 -0.04 -16.30 11.96
CA TYR A 58 0.92 -15.23 11.75
C TYR A 58 2.15 -15.41 12.65
N SER A 59 3.31 -15.02 12.13
CA SER A 59 4.60 -15.24 12.79
C SER A 59 4.83 -14.26 13.93
N SER A 60 5.12 -14.77 15.13
CA SER A 60 5.49 -13.93 16.29
C SER A 60 6.85 -13.25 16.17
N THR A 61 7.74 -13.79 15.32
CA THR A 61 9.09 -13.26 15.06
C THR A 61 9.18 -12.45 13.76
N GLY A 62 8.05 -12.27 13.08
CA GLY A 62 7.96 -11.52 11.83
C GLY A 62 7.95 -10.00 12.05
N ARG A 63 7.70 -9.28 10.96
CA ARG A 63 7.43 -7.85 11.01
C ARG A 63 6.14 -7.60 11.81
N VAL A 64 6.21 -6.65 12.73
CA VAL A 64 5.10 -6.20 13.57
C VAL A 64 4.91 -4.71 13.38
N LEU A 65 3.66 -4.27 13.32
CA LEU A 65 3.29 -2.86 13.22
C LEU A 65 2.64 -2.43 14.54
N SER A 66 3.16 -1.37 15.15
CA SER A 66 2.47 -0.69 16.23
C SER A 66 1.37 0.20 15.65
N ILE A 67 0.20 0.16 16.27
CA ILE A 67 -0.92 0.99 15.84
C ILE A 67 -0.76 2.37 16.51
N ASN A 68 -0.71 3.41 15.69
CA ASN A 68 -0.78 4.78 16.15
C ASN A 68 -2.03 5.43 15.55
N TRP A 69 -3.20 5.12 16.13
CA TRP A 69 -4.50 5.67 15.74
C TRP A 69 -4.45 7.18 15.54
N ASN A 70 -4.28 7.63 14.30
CA ASN A 70 -4.42 9.02 13.89
C ASN A 70 -3.78 9.99 14.89
N ASN A 71 -2.58 9.67 15.38
CA ASN A 71 -1.96 10.40 16.50
C ASN A 71 -1.59 11.84 16.10
N SER A 72 -1.74 12.17 14.82
CA SER A 72 -1.78 13.52 14.30
C SER A 72 -3.14 13.81 13.67
N ALA A 73 -4.12 14.26 14.47
CA ALA A 73 -5.31 14.96 13.95
C ALA A 73 -4.95 16.13 13.00
N LYS A 74 -3.68 16.52 12.99
CA LYS A 74 -3.05 17.55 12.15
C LYS A 74 -2.73 17.09 10.71
N TYR A 75 -2.86 15.80 10.37
CA TYR A 75 -2.45 15.28 9.06
C TYR A 75 -3.35 14.18 8.50
N LYS A 76 -3.95 14.44 7.33
CA LYS A 76 -4.58 13.44 6.47
C LYS A 76 -4.00 13.57 5.07
N CYS A 77 -3.50 12.47 4.52
CA CYS A 77 -3.03 12.38 3.15
C CYS A 77 -4.14 12.84 2.19
N GLY A 78 -3.88 13.82 1.31
CA GLY A 78 -4.87 14.37 0.37
C GLY A 78 -5.76 15.49 0.91
N TRP A 79 -5.61 15.91 2.17
CA TRP A 79 -6.22 17.15 2.67
C TRP A 79 -5.23 18.31 2.51
N VAL A 80 -5.71 19.43 1.95
CA VAL A 80 -4.93 20.66 1.68
C VAL A 80 -4.52 21.33 2.99
N ASN A 81 -3.49 20.81 3.66
CA ASN A 81 -2.84 21.54 4.74
C ASN A 81 -1.52 22.09 4.23
N SER A 82 -1.34 23.39 4.43
CA SER A 82 -0.30 24.29 3.92
C SER A 82 1.12 24.08 4.47
N TYR A 83 1.41 22.91 5.05
CA TYR A 83 2.71 22.56 5.61
C TYR A 83 3.43 21.56 4.69
N ALA A 84 4.77 21.63 4.66
CA ALA A 84 5.57 20.62 3.96
C ALA A 84 5.19 19.23 4.48
N ALA A 85 4.80 18.35 3.55
CA ALA A 85 4.25 17.04 3.87
C ALA A 85 5.13 16.28 4.86
N GLY A 86 4.54 15.86 5.97
CA GLY A 86 5.23 15.10 7.01
C GLY A 86 5.92 15.86 8.14
N SER A 87 5.67 17.15 8.32
CA SER A 87 6.01 17.83 9.58
C SER A 87 5.01 18.94 9.95
N TYR A 88 4.97 19.32 11.23
CA TYR A 88 4.25 20.51 11.70
C TYR A 88 5.17 21.41 12.51
N TRP A 89 4.94 22.72 12.46
CA TRP A 89 5.66 23.66 13.31
C TRP A 89 5.13 23.62 14.74
N ASP A 90 6.01 23.40 15.72
CA ASP A 90 5.71 23.50 17.14
C ASP A 90 6.43 24.71 17.74
N PRO A 91 5.72 25.82 18.05
CA PRO A 91 6.31 27.02 18.63
C PRO A 91 6.71 26.86 20.10
N THR A 92 6.33 25.76 20.76
CA THR A 92 6.61 25.51 22.18
C THR A 92 8.00 24.92 22.41
N ILE A 93 8.68 24.45 21.36
CA ILE A 93 10.05 23.89 21.44
C ILE A 93 11.06 25.05 21.54
N PRO A 94 11.80 25.22 22.65
CA PRO A 94 12.76 26.33 22.80
C PRO A 94 14.00 26.15 21.89
N LYS A 95 14.67 27.21 21.42
CA LYS A 95 14.49 28.65 21.70
C LYS A 95 13.56 29.40 20.72
N TYR A 96 13.20 28.81 19.58
CA TYR A 96 12.48 29.52 18.50
C TYR A 96 11.38 28.68 17.84
N GLY A 97 10.95 27.58 18.45
CA GLY A 97 10.12 26.56 17.80
C GLY A 97 10.93 25.61 16.93
N ALA A 98 10.32 24.47 16.56
CA ALA A 98 10.92 23.51 15.64
C ALA A 98 9.87 22.82 14.76
N ASN A 99 10.28 22.36 13.58
CA ASN A 99 9.47 21.45 12.77
C ASN A 99 9.55 20.05 13.38
N VAL A 100 8.41 19.53 13.83
CA VAL A 100 8.27 18.19 14.37
C VAL A 100 7.82 17.27 13.25
N PRO A 101 8.59 16.20 12.93
CA PRO A 101 8.17 15.24 11.92
C PRO A 101 6.92 14.49 12.40
N ILE A 102 5.99 14.26 11.47
CA ILE A 102 4.80 13.44 11.71
C ILE A 102 5.21 12.00 11.44
N PRO A 103 5.11 11.07 12.42
CA PRO A 103 5.46 9.68 12.20
C PRO A 103 4.52 9.03 11.17
N ALA A 104 4.97 7.96 10.52
CA ALA A 104 4.13 7.13 9.67
C ALA A 104 2.84 6.73 10.39
N GLN A 105 1.69 6.90 9.74
CA GLN A 105 0.39 6.56 10.30
C GLN A 105 0.03 5.14 9.88
N ASN A 106 -0.17 4.27 10.85
CA ASN A 106 -0.59 2.89 10.64
C ASN A 106 -2.09 2.81 10.95
N GLU A 107 -2.90 2.75 9.90
CA GLU A 107 -4.35 2.57 9.99
C GLU A 107 -4.69 1.09 9.82
N PHE A 108 -5.79 0.65 10.42
CA PHE A 108 -6.31 -0.69 10.19
C PHE A 108 -7.82 -0.76 10.35
N THR A 109 -8.40 -1.78 9.74
CA THR A 109 -9.79 -2.15 9.89
C THR A 109 -9.86 -3.62 10.25
N VAL A 110 -10.56 -3.93 11.35
CA VAL A 110 -10.83 -5.32 11.73
C VAL A 110 -11.80 -5.93 10.71
N ILE A 111 -11.40 -7.04 10.11
CA ILE A 111 -12.20 -7.81 9.16
C ILE A 111 -13.00 -8.87 9.91
N LYS A 112 -12.34 -9.60 10.81
CA LYS A 112 -12.92 -10.78 11.48
C LYS A 112 -12.30 -11.03 12.85
N THR A 113 -13.13 -11.00 13.88
CA THR A 113 -12.70 -11.31 15.26
C THR A 113 -12.46 -12.81 15.43
N GLY A 114 -11.36 -13.17 16.11
CA GLY A 114 -11.00 -14.57 16.35
C GLY A 114 -10.73 -15.36 15.06
N GLY A 115 -10.26 -14.68 14.02
CA GLY A 115 -9.92 -15.28 12.73
C GLY A 115 -8.47 -15.78 12.65
N CYS A 116 -7.59 -15.25 13.49
CA CYS A 116 -6.16 -15.53 13.41
C CYS A 116 -5.52 -15.83 14.77
N VAL A 117 -4.36 -16.47 14.71
CA VAL A 117 -3.52 -16.79 15.85
C VAL A 117 -2.07 -16.44 15.55
N ILE A 118 -1.27 -16.23 16.60
CA ILE A 118 0.14 -15.86 16.47
C ILE A 118 1.01 -16.94 17.07
N ALA A 119 1.97 -17.42 16.30
CA ALA A 119 2.91 -18.46 16.70
C ALA A 119 4.26 -18.26 15.98
N PRO A 120 5.38 -18.82 16.48
CA PRO A 120 6.66 -18.76 15.77
C PRO A 120 6.61 -19.47 14.40
N TYR A 121 5.94 -20.62 14.35
CA TYR A 121 5.68 -21.44 13.17
C TYR A 121 4.40 -22.28 13.39
N ILE A 122 3.85 -22.87 12.32
CA ILE A 122 2.63 -23.71 12.42
C ILE A 122 2.92 -24.94 13.28
N GLY A 123 2.08 -25.16 14.31
CA GLY A 123 2.22 -26.28 15.24
C GLY A 123 3.05 -25.99 16.51
N ALA A 124 3.63 -24.79 16.63
CA ALA A 124 4.22 -24.31 17.88
C ALA A 124 3.15 -23.88 18.89
N SER A 125 3.54 -23.68 20.14
CA SER A 125 2.70 -23.04 21.15
C SER A 125 2.31 -21.62 20.68
N LEU A 126 1.03 -21.29 20.86
CA LEU A 126 0.50 -19.97 20.49
C LEU A 126 1.05 -18.90 21.45
N VAL A 127 1.51 -17.80 20.88
CA VAL A 127 1.89 -16.57 21.60
C VAL A 127 0.65 -15.72 21.86
N ALA A 128 -0.29 -15.69 20.91
CA ALA A 128 -1.59 -15.08 21.10
C ALA A 128 -2.66 -15.89 20.37
N ASP A 129 -3.83 -15.98 20.99
CA ASP A 129 -4.99 -16.73 20.53
C ASP A 129 -6.21 -15.78 20.37
N ALA A 130 -7.17 -16.17 19.53
CA ALA A 130 -8.40 -15.44 19.23
C ALA A 130 -8.19 -14.00 18.77
N ALA A 131 -7.03 -13.73 18.16
CA ALA A 131 -6.71 -12.45 17.58
C ALA A 131 -7.57 -12.17 16.34
N SER A 132 -7.70 -10.89 16.00
CA SER A 132 -8.60 -10.45 14.95
C SER A 132 -7.84 -10.29 13.64
N GLU A 133 -8.37 -10.84 12.55
CA GLU A 133 -7.85 -10.52 11.22
C GLU A 133 -8.14 -9.04 10.95
N ALA A 134 -7.11 -8.32 10.51
CA ALA A 134 -7.17 -6.91 10.22
C ALA A 134 -6.55 -6.62 8.85
N LYS A 135 -7.16 -5.71 8.10
CA LYS A 135 -6.52 -5.08 6.96
C LYS A 135 -5.79 -3.85 7.48
N TYR A 136 -4.50 -3.73 7.21
CA TYR A 136 -3.71 -2.56 7.59
C TYR A 136 -3.30 -1.75 6.37
N SER A 137 -3.06 -0.47 6.58
CA SER A 137 -2.45 0.46 5.63
C SER A 137 -1.47 1.38 6.34
N ILE A 138 -0.27 1.49 5.78
CA ILE A 138 0.79 2.39 6.26
C ILE A 138 0.84 3.59 5.33
N ASN A 139 0.51 4.75 5.88
CA ASN A 139 0.55 6.03 5.21
C ASN A 139 1.77 6.79 5.73
N ASN A 140 2.84 6.88 4.94
CA ASN A 140 3.98 7.73 5.29
C ASN A 140 3.69 9.18 4.86
N PRO A 141 3.64 10.14 5.80
CA PRO A 141 3.43 11.54 5.49
C PRO A 141 4.42 12.14 4.50
N GLU A 142 5.68 11.71 4.47
CA GLU A 142 6.70 12.23 3.55
C GLU A 142 6.31 12.07 2.08
N TYR A 143 5.43 11.12 1.77
CA TYR A 143 5.00 10.80 0.41
C TYR A 143 3.63 11.37 0.05
N CYS A 144 2.92 12.02 0.97
CA CYS A 144 1.69 12.75 0.62
C CYS A 144 1.96 14.21 0.26
N SER A 145 3.07 14.47 -0.44
CA SER A 145 3.40 15.80 -0.93
C SER A 145 2.33 16.32 -1.89
N THR A 146 1.86 17.54 -1.64
CA THR A 146 1.03 18.32 -2.58
C THR A 146 1.81 18.77 -3.81
N GLN A 147 3.15 18.67 -3.78
CA GLN A 147 3.92 18.74 -5.01
C GLN A 147 3.73 17.40 -5.70
N ILE A 148 3.19 17.44 -6.92
CA ILE A 148 3.16 16.34 -7.90
C ILE A 148 4.41 15.49 -7.67
N THR A 149 4.28 14.42 -6.88
CA THR A 149 5.40 13.51 -6.67
C THR A 149 5.68 12.97 -8.05
N PRO A 150 6.88 13.19 -8.61
CA PRO A 150 7.20 12.62 -9.89
C PRO A 150 6.95 11.13 -9.74
N VAL A 151 5.93 10.63 -10.45
CA VAL A 151 5.66 9.20 -10.54
C VAL A 151 7.01 8.57 -10.85
N PRO A 152 7.53 7.63 -10.04
CA PRO A 152 8.79 7.00 -10.36
C PRO A 152 8.64 6.50 -11.79
N LEU A 153 9.40 7.07 -12.72
CA LEU A 153 9.21 6.81 -14.14
C LEU A 153 9.26 5.29 -14.40
N ASP A 154 10.01 4.57 -13.55
CA ASP A 154 10.17 3.13 -13.48
C ASP A 154 8.85 2.35 -13.26
N ASP A 155 7.96 2.82 -12.38
CA ASP A 155 6.67 2.15 -12.09
C ASP A 155 5.69 2.23 -13.28
N CYS A 156 5.89 3.22 -14.16
CA CYS A 156 5.06 3.45 -15.35
C CYS A 156 5.82 3.25 -16.67
N ILE A 157 7.09 2.84 -16.64
CA ILE A 157 7.92 2.74 -17.84
C ILE A 157 7.38 1.67 -18.80
N TRP A 158 6.80 0.61 -18.25
CA TRP A 158 6.17 -0.46 -19.01
C TRP A 158 4.97 0.04 -19.84
N LEU A 159 4.22 1.03 -19.34
CA LEU A 159 3.12 1.66 -20.08
C LEU A 159 3.63 2.52 -21.24
N VAL A 160 4.75 3.24 -21.03
CA VAL A 160 5.39 4.02 -22.09
C VAL A 160 5.92 3.09 -23.19
N ILE A 161 6.56 1.98 -22.80
CA ILE A 161 7.04 0.95 -23.74
C ILE A 161 5.87 0.36 -24.54
N LEU A 162 4.75 0.01 -23.90
CA LEU A 162 3.55 -0.46 -24.59
C LEU A 162 2.94 0.58 -25.54
N GLY A 163 2.94 1.85 -25.13
CA GLY A 163 2.48 2.96 -25.97
C GLY A 163 3.33 3.11 -27.23
N ILE A 164 4.65 3.09 -27.11
CA ILE A 164 5.57 3.19 -28.25
C ILE A 164 5.49 1.95 -29.14
N ALA A 165 5.46 0.74 -28.55
CA ALA A 165 5.36 -0.51 -29.31
C ALA A 165 4.06 -0.60 -30.11
N SER A 166 2.92 -0.18 -29.52
CA SER A 166 1.63 -0.16 -30.21
C SER A 166 1.60 0.86 -31.36
N LEU A 167 2.17 2.06 -31.18
CA LEU A 167 2.32 3.04 -32.26
C LEU A 167 3.22 2.53 -33.39
N GLY A 168 4.34 1.86 -33.06
CA GLY A 168 5.23 1.22 -34.02
C GLY A 168 4.53 0.13 -34.85
N ALA A 169 3.75 -0.75 -34.20
CA ALA A 169 2.97 -1.78 -34.88
C ALA A 169 1.92 -1.19 -35.84
N ILE A 170 1.25 -0.09 -35.47
CA ILE A 170 0.31 0.60 -36.36
C ILE A 170 1.03 1.22 -37.56
N TYR A 171 2.20 1.82 -37.36
CA TYR A 171 2.98 2.40 -38.44
C TYR A 171 3.42 1.32 -39.45
N LEU A 172 3.90 0.18 -38.95
CA LEU A 172 4.31 -0.97 -39.77
C LEU A 172 3.14 -1.68 -40.46
N SER A 173 1.95 -1.72 -39.85
CA SER A 173 0.77 -2.33 -40.50
C SER A 173 0.18 -1.48 -41.61
N LYS A 174 0.31 -0.15 -41.53
CA LYS A 174 -0.17 0.79 -42.56
C LYS A 174 0.80 0.91 -43.73
N ASN A 175 2.08 1.01 -43.43
CA ASN A 175 3.13 0.90 -44.43
C ASN A 175 3.38 -0.58 -44.58
N LYS A 176 2.55 -1.31 -45.35
CA LYS A 176 2.77 -2.72 -45.68
C LYS A 176 4.24 -2.91 -46.05
N LEU A 177 5.08 -3.24 -45.07
CA LEU A 177 6.41 -3.69 -45.35
C LEU A 177 6.14 -5.04 -45.97
N ALA A 178 6.40 -5.10 -47.27
CA ALA A 178 6.73 -6.33 -47.92
C ALA A 178 7.89 -6.94 -47.13
N PHE A 179 7.58 -7.65 -46.05
CA PHE A 179 8.40 -8.75 -45.60
C PHE A 179 8.25 -9.78 -46.72
N GLY A 180 9.12 -9.62 -47.72
CA GLY A 180 9.42 -10.66 -48.67
C GLY A 180 9.86 -11.91 -47.90
N ALA A 181 9.56 -13.03 -48.54
CA ALA A 181 9.97 -14.38 -48.18
C ALA A 181 11.43 -14.48 -47.69
#